data_AF-A0A7V8XDF8-F1
#
_entry.id   AF-A0A7V8XDF8-F1
#
_cell.length_a   1.000
_cell.length_b   1.000
_cell.length_c   1.000
_cell.angle_alpha   90.00
_cell.angle_beta   90.00
_cell.angle_gamma   90.00
#
_symmetry.space_group_name_H-M   'P 1'
#
loop_
_entity.id
_entity.type
_entity.pdbx_description
1 polymer ?
#
loop_
_entity_poly.entity_id
_entity_poly.type
_entity_poly.pdbx_seq_one_letter_code
_entity_poly.pdbx_strand_id
1 'polypeptide(L)'
;LIGLLPRLLEEGGVAYVMQLSILSQLETAAHLQAAGLSGRVVDFAFFPFNESFERNRAQIERVEQLSDAHHLRLGDADVMVAYLLEVERGEAVA
;
A
#
# COMPACT_ATOMS: atom_id res chain seq x y z
N LEU A 1 10.25 2.45 -1.38
CA LEU A 1 9.78 2.92 -2.70
C LEU A 1 9.23 4.35 -2.63
N ILE A 2 8.27 4.62 -1.73
CA ILE A 2 7.59 5.93 -1.59
C ILE A 2 8.56 7.12 -1.52
N GLY A 3 9.63 7.04 -0.73
CA GLY A 3 10.60 8.13 -0.59
C GLY A 3 11.38 8.52 -1.86
N LEU A 4 11.28 7.75 -2.96
CA LEU A 4 11.88 8.10 -4.24
C LEU A 4 10.94 8.92 -5.14
N LEU A 5 9.62 8.82 -4.92
CA LEU A 5 8.61 9.46 -5.76
C LEU A 5 8.78 10.98 -5.89
N PRO A 6 9.15 11.75 -4.84
CA PRO A 6 9.35 13.19 -4.99
C PRO A 6 10.48 13.58 -5.95
N ARG A 7 11.40 12.67 -6.29
CA ARG A 7 12.45 12.91 -7.29
C ARG A 7 12.05 12.49 -8.70
N LEU A 8 11.03 11.64 -8.82
CA LEU A 8 10.56 11.07 -10.08
C LEU A 8 9.35 11.82 -10.64
N LEU A 9 8.58 12.46 -9.76
CA LEU A 9 7.41 13.24 -10.12
C LEU A 9 7.77 14.72 -10.26
N GLU A 10 7.31 15.33 -11.35
CA GLU A 10 7.21 16.77 -11.45
C GLU A 10 6.19 17.30 -10.43
N GLU A 11 6.17 18.61 -10.24
CA GLU A 11 5.15 19.28 -9.42
C GLU A 11 3.74 19.04 -9.99
N GLY A 12 2.78 18.66 -9.15
CA GLY A 12 1.45 18.19 -9.60
C GLY A 12 1.48 16.83 -10.30
N GLY A 13 2.63 16.16 -10.36
CA GLY A 13 2.79 14.86 -11.00
C GLY A 13 2.11 13.74 -10.21
N VAL A 14 1.64 12.72 -10.94
CA VAL A 14 0.89 11.58 -10.39
C VAL A 14 1.64 10.26 -10.64
N ALA A 15 1.68 9.41 -9.62
CA ALA A 15 2.10 8.01 -9.72
C ALA A 15 0.96 7.07 -9.32
N TYR A 16 0.89 5.92 -9.97
CA TYR A 16 0.04 4.81 -9.54
C TYR A 16 0.88 3.73 -8.86
N VAL A 17 0.53 3.41 -7.62
CA VAL A 17 1.27 2.46 -6.78
C VAL A 17 0.33 1.39 -6.28
N MET A 18 0.70 0.13 -6.42
CA MET A 18 -0.03 -0.97 -5.82
C MET A 18 0.42 -1.19 -4.37
N GLN A 19 -0.53 -1.24 -3.44
CA GLN A 19 -0.32 -1.63 -2.06
C GLN A 19 -1.12 -2.89 -1.74
N LEU A 20 -0.45 -3.89 -1.14
CA LEU A 20 -1.12 -5.08 -0.64
C LEU A 20 -1.60 -4.85 0.80
N SER A 21 -2.78 -5.35 1.14
CA SER A 21 -3.40 -5.18 2.47
C SER A 21 -2.60 -5.80 3.62
N ILE A 22 -1.66 -6.70 3.31
CA ILE A 22 -0.70 -7.25 4.27
C ILE A 22 0.39 -6.24 4.68
N LEU A 23 0.30 -4.99 4.21
CA LEU A 23 1.09 -3.84 4.63
C LEU A 23 0.17 -2.76 5.21
N SER A 24 0.63 -2.10 6.27
CA SER A 24 -0.10 -1.02 6.95
C SER A 24 -0.45 0.13 6.02
N GLN A 25 -1.73 0.52 5.97
CA GLN A 25 -2.19 1.71 5.24
C GLN A 25 -1.89 2.96 6.05
N LEU A 26 -2.01 2.91 7.37
CA LEU A 26 -1.68 4.02 8.25
C LEU A 26 -0.20 4.44 8.13
N GLU A 27 0.74 3.49 8.22
CA GLU A 27 2.17 3.78 8.06
C GLU A 27 2.48 4.23 6.62
N THR A 28 1.83 3.66 5.62
CA THR A 28 1.98 4.10 4.23
C THR A 28 1.53 5.56 4.06
N ALA A 29 0.39 5.94 4.62
CA ALA A 29 -0.09 7.32 4.60
C ALA A 29 0.87 8.28 5.32
N ALA A 30 1.41 7.87 6.48
CA ALA A 30 2.41 8.66 7.20
C ALA A 30 3.69 8.86 6.37
N HIS A 31 4.16 7.83 5.66
CA HIS A 31 5.30 7.92 4.76
C HIS A 31 5.05 8.80 3.54
N LEU A 32 3.85 8.77 2.96
CA LEU A 32 3.45 9.68 1.87
C LEU A 32 3.49 11.13 2.35
N GLN A 33 2.84 11.41 3.49
CA GLN A 33 2.80 12.75 4.07
C GLN A 33 4.20 13.27 4.39
N ALA A 34 5.05 12.46 5.02
CA ALA A 34 6.44 12.82 5.31
C ALA A 34 7.27 13.11 4.05
N ALA A 35 6.87 12.57 2.90
CA ALA A 35 7.50 12.82 1.60
C ALA A 35 6.88 14.00 0.83
N GLY A 36 5.91 14.72 1.40
CA GLY A 36 5.18 15.80 0.72
C GLY A 36 4.22 15.30 -0.36
N LEU A 37 3.72 14.08 -0.21
CA LEU A 37 2.81 13.42 -1.14
C LEU A 37 1.43 13.24 -0.50
N SER A 38 0.39 13.28 -1.32
CA SER A 38 -0.95 12.83 -0.95
C SER A 38 -1.24 11.50 -1.65
N GLY A 39 -2.17 10.71 -1.10
CA GLY A 39 -2.55 9.44 -1.70
C GLY A 39 -4.02 9.11 -1.47
N ARG A 40 -4.65 8.49 -2.47
CA ARG A 40 -6.02 7.96 -2.36
C ARG A 40 -6.13 6.60 -3.05
N VAL A 41 -6.97 5.73 -2.52
CA VAL A 41 -7.33 4.48 -3.19
C VAL A 41 -8.26 4.82 -4.35
N VAL A 42 -7.92 4.37 -5.56
CA VAL A 42 -8.71 4.61 -6.77
C VAL A 42 -9.32 3.34 -7.36
N ASP A 43 -8.76 2.18 -7.02
CA ASP A 43 -9.29 0.87 -7.40
C ASP A 43 -8.77 -0.22 -6.43
N PHE A 44 -9.37 -1.41 -6.47
CA PHE A 44 -8.88 -2.56 -5.71
C PHE A 44 -9.23 -3.90 -6.39
N ALA A 45 -8.42 -4.92 -6.09
CA ALA A 45 -8.70 -6.30 -6.49
C ALA A 45 -8.34 -7.28 -5.37
N PHE A 46 -8.98 -8.45 -5.35
CA PHE A 46 -8.58 -9.55 -4.46
C PHE A 46 -7.48 -10.38 -5.12
N PHE A 47 -6.42 -10.64 -4.36
CA PHE A 47 -5.28 -11.42 -4.81
C PHE A 47 -5.09 -12.62 -3.87
N PRO A 48 -5.21 -13.87 -4.36
CA PRO A 48 -5.02 -15.05 -3.52
C PRO A 48 -3.61 -15.15 -2.96
N PHE A 49 -3.49 -15.71 -1.76
CA PHE A 49 -2.19 -16.12 -1.24
C PHE A 49 -1.62 -17.21 -2.15
N ASN A 50 -0.50 -16.90 -2.80
CA ASN A 50 0.32 -17.87 -3.51
C ASN A 50 1.31 -18.54 -2.55
N GLU A 51 2.07 -19.49 -3.07
CA GLU A 51 3.03 -20.25 -2.28
C GLU A 51 4.05 -19.38 -1.52
N SER A 52 4.46 -18.25 -2.09
CA SER A 52 5.41 -17.34 -1.42
C SER A 52 4.79 -16.68 -0.19
N PHE A 53 3.51 -16.32 -0.24
CA PHE A 53 2.81 -15.77 0.93
C PHE A 53 2.55 -16.84 1.99
N GLU A 54 2.17 -18.05 1.57
CA GLU A 54 1.99 -19.17 2.48
C GLU A 54 3.28 -19.52 3.25
N ARG A 55 4.41 -19.58 2.54
CA ARG A 55 5.73 -19.82 3.18
C ARG A 55 6.09 -18.75 4.21
N ASN A 56 5.55 -17.53 4.10
CA ASN A 56 5.81 -16.41 5.00
C ASN A 56 4.63 -16.07 5.92
N ARG A 57 3.63 -16.96 6.02
CA ARG A 57 2.39 -16.73 6.77
C ARG A 57 2.61 -16.24 8.20
N ALA A 58 3.50 -16.89 8.95
CA ALA A 58 3.78 -16.51 10.34
C ALA A 58 4.35 -15.08 10.47
N GLN A 59 5.08 -14.59 9.45
CA GLN A 59 5.55 -13.21 9.42
C GLN A 59 4.40 -12.26 9.08
N ILE A 60 3.58 -12.61 8.10
CA ILE A 60 2.41 -11.81 7.70
C ILE A 60 1.47 -11.63 8.89
N GLU A 61 1.09 -12.70 9.58
CA GLU A 61 0.25 -12.66 10.77
C GLU A 61 0.85 -11.78 11.88
N ARG A 62 2.18 -11.77 12.04
CA ARG A 62 2.85 -10.87 12.99
C ARG A 62 2.73 -9.41 12.58
N VAL A 63 2.82 -9.08 11.29
CA VAL A 63 2.61 -7.70 10.80
C VAL A 63 1.17 -7.27 11.04
N GLU A 64 0.20 -8.15 10.80
CA GLU A 64 -1.23 -7.91 11.02
C GLU A 64 -1.55 -7.67 12.50
N GLN A 65 -0.90 -8.39 13.41
CA GLN A 65 -1.07 -8.17 14.86
C GLN A 65 -0.52 -6.83 15.35
N LEU A 66 0.45 -6.25 14.63
CA LEU A 66 1.17 -5.04 15.03
C LEU A 66 0.72 -3.79 14.28
N SER A 67 -0.21 -3.90 13.33
CA SER A 67 -0.64 -2.81 12.47
C SER A 67 -2.09 -2.97 12.00
N ASP A 68 -2.53 -2.12 11.08
CA ASP A 68 -3.81 -2.23 10.36
C ASP A 68 -3.72 -3.13 9.12
N ALA A 69 -2.59 -3.81 8.91
CA ALA A 69 -2.46 -4.83 7.89
C ALA A 69 -3.44 -5.99 8.14
N HIS A 70 -3.93 -6.59 7.06
CA HIS A 70 -4.85 -7.71 7.13
C HIS A 70 -4.87 -8.52 5.83
N HIS A 71 -5.35 -9.75 5.96
CA HIS A 71 -5.89 -10.55 4.88
C HIS A 71 -7.36 -10.89 5.17
N LEU A 72 -8.05 -11.39 4.16
CA LEU A 72 -9.43 -11.81 4.25
C LEU A 72 -9.54 -13.30 3.94
N ARG A 73 -10.55 -13.94 4.54
CA ARG A 73 -10.95 -15.30 4.20
C ARG A 73 -12.10 -15.25 3.20
N LEU A 74 -11.91 -15.78 2.00
CA LEU A 74 -12.95 -15.89 0.96
C LEU A 74 -13.21 -17.37 0.66
N GLY A 75 -14.25 -17.92 1.27
CA GLY A 75 -14.49 -19.37 1.27
C GLY A 75 -13.33 -20.09 1.98
N ASP A 76 -12.67 -20.99 1.26
CA ASP A 76 -11.54 -21.77 1.78
C ASP A 76 -10.16 -21.14 1.49
N ALA A 77 -10.13 -19.97 0.83
CA ALA A 77 -8.90 -19.31 0.45
C ALA A 77 -8.62 -18.05 1.28
N ASP A 78 -7.35 -17.84 1.62
CA ASP A 78 -6.89 -16.55 2.13
C ASP A 78 -6.51 -15.65 0.95
N VAL A 79 -7.01 -14.42 0.98
CA VAL A 79 -6.79 -13.41 -0.05
C VAL A 79 -6.30 -12.11 0.59
N MET A 80 -5.40 -11.42 -0.08
CA MET A 80 -5.09 -10.02 0.22
C MET A 80 -5.90 -9.10 -0.68
N VAL A 81 -6.07 -7.86 -0.26
CA VAL A 81 -6.57 -6.79 -1.13
C VAL A 81 -5.38 -6.08 -1.74
N ALA A 82 -5.32 -6.00 -3.06
CA ALA A 82 -4.38 -5.15 -3.78
C ALA A 82 -5.07 -3.83 -4.11
N TYR A 83 -4.71 -2.78 -3.38
CA TYR A 83 -5.19 -1.41 -3.60
C TYR A 83 -4.34 -0.72 -4.66
N LEU A 84 -4.98 -0.07 -5.63
CA LEU A 84 -4.35 0.90 -6.49
C LEU A 84 -4.43 2.26 -5.82
N LEU A 85 -3.28 2.81 -5.44
CA LEU A 85 -3.14 4.15 -4.92
C LEU A 85 -2.79 5.10 -6.06
N GLU A 86 -3.55 6.17 -6.20
CA GLU A 86 -3.09 7.37 -6.90
C GLU A 86 -2.35 8.24 -5.89
N VAL A 87 -1.09 8.53 -6.18
CA VAL A 87 -0.18 9.32 -5.35
C VAL A 87 0.20 10.58 -6.10
N GLU A 88 -0.01 11.73 -5.49
CA GLU A 88 0.24 13.04 -6.10
C GLU A 88 1.34 13.79 -5.34
N ARG A 89 2.20 14.48 -6.08
CA ARG A 89 3.14 15.45 -5.50
C ARG A 89 2.49 16.82 -5.43
N GLY A 90 2.36 17.35 -4.21
CA GLY A 90 1.78 18.68 -4.00
C GLY A 90 2.55 19.79 -4.70
N GLU A 91 1.84 20.85 -5.07
CA GLU A 91 2.42 22.08 -5.57
C GLU A 91 3.23 22.79 -4.47
N ALA A 92 4.36 23.40 -4.84
CA ALA A 92 5.11 24.26 -3.96
C ALA A 92 4.25 25.47 -3.64
N VAL A 93 3.94 25.68 -2.35
CA VAL A 93 3.28 26.90 -1.92
C VAL A 93 4.26 28.06 -2.15
N ALA A 94 3.94 28.92 -3.13
CA ALA A 94 4.69 30.11 -3.49
C ALA A 94 4.68 31.18 -2.39
#